data_AF-A0A379PHR4-F1
#
_entry.id   AF-A0A379PHR4-F1
#
_cell.length_a   1.000
_cell.length_b   1.000
_cell.length_c   1.000
_cell.angle_alpha   90.00
_cell.angle_beta   90.00
_cell.angle_gamma   90.00
#
_symmetry.space_group_name_H-M   'P 1'
#
loop_
_entity.id
_entity.type
_entity.pdbx_description
1 polymer ?
#
loop_
_entity_poly.entity_id
_entity_poly.type
_entity_poly.pdbx_seq_one_letter_code
_entity_poly.pdbx_strand_id
1 'polypeptide(L)'
;MNTSNSNLRALGMTGSSCPVTNVRAPNVSRSFGDFTISYLRHSAEYGSNTTAIVLAGRVFLVLNGNHAEQLISQASACGIQGCVDYFVENIAQANGHSEHRMATGLVSDLFGLYGTALEVMGKHNIDKIAKAAA
;
A
#
# COMPACT_ATOMS: atom_id res chain seq x y z
N MET A 1 -10.75 -2.29 16.11
CA MET A 1 -12.09 -2.51 15.51
C MET A 1 -11.98 -3.62 14.47
N ASN A 2 -12.86 -4.62 14.53
CA ASN A 2 -12.81 -5.81 13.68
C ASN A 2 -13.63 -5.53 12.41
N THR A 3 -12.97 -5.10 11.33
CA THR A 3 -13.67 -4.74 10.08
C THR A 3 -14.13 -6.01 9.38
N SER A 4 -15.45 -6.23 9.36
CA SER A 4 -16.06 -7.39 8.69
C SER A 4 -15.88 -7.31 7.16
N ASN A 5 -15.93 -8.46 6.49
CA ASN A 5 -15.80 -8.54 5.02
C ASN A 5 -16.90 -7.76 4.27
N SER A 6 -18.04 -7.46 4.92
CA SER A 6 -19.09 -6.61 4.34
C SER A 6 -18.63 -5.16 4.17
N ASN A 7 -17.82 -4.64 5.10
CA ASN A 7 -17.38 -3.25 5.09
C ASN A 7 -16.34 -3.02 3.98
N LEU A 8 -15.47 -3.99 3.71
CA LEU A 8 -14.47 -3.87 2.64
C LEU A 8 -15.09 -3.84 1.24
N ARG A 9 -16.18 -4.60 1.02
CA ARG A 9 -16.94 -4.54 -0.25
C ARG A 9 -17.64 -3.19 -0.43
N ALA A 10 -18.16 -2.60 0.64
CA ALA A 10 -18.77 -1.27 0.60
C ALA A 10 -17.73 -0.18 0.22
N LEU A 11 -16.46 -0.40 0.55
CA LEU A 11 -15.34 0.45 0.10
C LEU A 11 -14.90 0.18 -1.34
N GLY A 12 -15.57 -0.71 -2.06
CA GLY A 12 -15.26 -1.06 -3.45
C GLY A 12 -14.06 -2.01 -3.60
N MET A 13 -13.63 -2.68 -2.54
CA MET A 13 -12.55 -3.67 -2.62
C MET A 13 -13.06 -5.01 -3.13
N THR A 14 -12.31 -5.62 -4.05
CA THR A 14 -12.63 -6.91 -4.64
C THR A 14 -11.48 -7.90 -4.43
N GLY A 15 -11.81 -9.18 -4.32
CA GLY A 15 -10.81 -10.25 -4.33
C GLY A 15 -10.62 -10.77 -5.75
N SER A 16 -9.44 -11.32 -6.02
CA SER A 16 -9.13 -11.99 -7.29
C SER A 16 -8.85 -13.48 -7.06
N SER A 17 -8.88 -14.25 -8.15
CA SER A 17 -8.40 -15.63 -8.18
C SER A 17 -7.21 -15.71 -9.12
N CYS A 18 -6.21 -16.51 -8.77
CA CYS A 18 -5.14 -16.86 -9.70
C CYS A 18 -5.76 -17.59 -10.91
N PRO A 19 -5.56 -17.12 -12.15
CA PRO A 19 -6.23 -17.69 -13.31
C PRO A 19 -5.78 -19.12 -13.63
N VAL A 20 -4.57 -19.51 -13.18
CA VAL A 20 -4.00 -20.83 -13.46
C VAL A 20 -4.44 -21.85 -12.40
N THR A 21 -4.34 -21.51 -11.12
CA THR A 21 -4.62 -22.46 -10.02
C THR A 21 -6.07 -22.37 -9.53
N ASN A 22 -6.82 -21.35 -9.95
CA ASN A 22 -8.14 -20.97 -9.44
C ASN A 22 -8.18 -20.75 -7.92
N VAL A 23 -7.02 -20.62 -7.28
CA VAL A 23 -6.90 -20.31 -5.86
C VAL A 23 -7.19 -18.83 -5.66
N ARG A 24 -8.04 -18.52 -4.67
CA ARG A 24 -8.37 -17.15 -4.32
C ARG A 24 -7.16 -16.45 -3.70
N ALA A 25 -6.85 -15.25 -4.17
CA ALA A 25 -5.84 -14.42 -3.54
C ALA A 25 -6.27 -14.10 -2.10
N PRO A 26 -5.34 -14.12 -1.13
CA PRO A 26 -5.67 -13.92 0.27
C PRO A 26 -6.05 -12.46 0.59
N ASN A 27 -5.64 -11.53 -0.27
CA ASN A 27 -5.94 -10.11 -0.16
C ASN A 27 -7.18 -9.70 -0.98
N VAL A 28 -7.73 -8.53 -0.63
CA VAL A 28 -8.66 -7.77 -1.47
C VAL A 28 -8.02 -6.45 -1.86
N SER A 29 -8.49 -5.83 -2.93
CA SER A 29 -7.88 -4.59 -3.44
C SER A 29 -8.89 -3.69 -4.15
N ARG A 30 -8.54 -2.40 -4.26
CA ARG A 30 -9.22 -1.41 -5.11
C ARG A 30 -8.18 -0.59 -5.87
N SER A 31 -8.32 -0.51 -7.20
CA SER A 31 -7.42 0.24 -8.08
C SER A 31 -7.87 1.70 -8.23
N PHE A 32 -6.90 2.60 -8.40
CA PHE A 32 -7.06 4.03 -8.65
C PHE A 32 -6.21 4.49 -9.85
N GLY A 33 -6.07 3.61 -10.86
CA GLY A 33 -5.17 3.83 -12.00
C GLY A 33 -3.78 3.30 -11.68
N ASP A 34 -2.80 4.20 -11.58
CA ASP A 34 -1.38 3.85 -11.43
C ASP A 34 -1.00 3.32 -10.04
N PHE A 35 -1.95 3.29 -9.10
CA PHE A 35 -1.77 2.66 -7.80
C PHE A 35 -3.02 1.91 -7.34
N THR A 36 -2.82 1.02 -6.37
CA THR A 36 -3.86 0.16 -5.81
C THR A 36 -3.77 0.17 -4.28
N ILE A 37 -4.92 0.22 -3.61
CA ILE A 37 -4.99 -0.04 -2.17
C ILE A 37 -5.31 -1.52 -1.98
N SER A 38 -4.44 -2.25 -1.26
CA SER A 38 -4.64 -3.67 -0.96
C SER A 38 -4.74 -3.91 0.54
N TYR A 39 -5.67 -4.77 0.95
CA TYR A 39 -5.82 -5.20 2.33
C TYR A 39 -5.64 -6.72 2.41
N LEU A 40 -4.74 -7.15 3.28
CA LEU A 40 -4.50 -8.55 3.59
C LEU A 40 -4.93 -8.80 5.03
N ARG A 41 -5.91 -9.69 5.20
CA ARG A 41 -6.29 -10.17 6.53
C ARG A 41 -5.21 -11.14 7.01
N HIS A 42 -4.72 -10.90 8.21
CA HIS A 42 -3.82 -11.73 9.02
C HIS A 42 -3.07 -12.81 8.24
N SER A 43 -1.85 -12.49 7.82
CA SER A 43 -0.91 -13.46 7.25
C SER A 43 0.20 -13.77 8.23
N ALA A 44 0.63 -15.03 8.30
CA ALA A 44 1.79 -15.43 9.11
C ALA A 44 3.07 -14.70 8.68
N GLU A 45 3.19 -14.39 7.39
CA GLU A 45 4.36 -13.68 6.83
C GLU A 45 4.44 -12.24 7.35
N TYR A 46 3.30 -11.56 7.48
CA TYR A 46 3.25 -10.17 7.94
C TYR A 46 3.05 -10.03 9.45
N GLY A 47 2.67 -11.12 10.15
CA GLY A 47 2.42 -11.14 11.59
C GLY A 47 1.14 -10.41 12.05
N SER A 48 0.45 -9.69 11.15
CA SER A 48 -0.79 -8.98 11.44
C SER A 48 -1.65 -8.81 10.18
N ASN A 49 -2.79 -8.14 10.32
CA ASN A 49 -3.45 -7.51 9.17
C ASN A 49 -2.50 -6.47 8.58
N THR A 50 -2.54 -6.27 7.27
CA THR A 50 -1.77 -5.20 6.62
C THR A 50 -2.60 -4.50 5.57
N THR A 51 -2.28 -3.23 5.36
CA THR A 51 -2.83 -2.43 4.26
C THR A 51 -1.68 -1.83 3.47
N ALA A 52 -1.69 -2.01 2.16
CA ALA A 52 -0.63 -1.57 1.26
C ALA A 52 -1.13 -0.56 0.24
N ILE A 53 -0.32 0.46 -0.03
CA ILE A 53 -0.38 1.26 -1.25
C ILE A 53 0.60 0.59 -2.23
N VAL A 54 0.08 0.07 -3.34
CA VAL A 54 0.84 -0.65 -4.34
C VAL A 54 0.99 0.22 -5.59
N LEU A 55 2.20 0.68 -5.89
CA LEU A 55 2.49 1.54 -7.04
C LEU A 55 2.81 0.68 -8.26
N ALA A 56 2.07 0.87 -9.35
CA ALA A 56 2.20 0.14 -10.62
C ALA A 56 2.32 -1.39 -10.48
N GLY A 57 1.72 -1.98 -9.44
CA GLY A 57 1.81 -3.41 -9.14
C GLY A 57 3.21 -3.91 -8.71
N ARG A 58 4.14 -2.99 -8.39
CA ARG A 58 5.56 -3.29 -8.16
C ARG A 58 6.07 -2.85 -6.80
N VAL A 59 5.75 -1.64 -6.35
CA VAL A 59 6.28 -1.07 -5.11
C VAL A 59 5.24 -1.16 -4.01
N PHE A 60 5.60 -1.70 -2.85
CA PHE A 60 4.70 -1.95 -1.72
C PHE A 60 5.02 -1.04 -0.52
N LEU A 61 4.20 -0.01 -0.33
CA LEU A 61 4.20 0.81 0.88
C LEU A 61 3.19 0.19 1.86
N VAL A 62 3.66 -0.49 2.91
CA VAL A 62 2.83 -1.38 3.74
C VAL A 62 2.75 -0.85 5.17
N LEU A 63 1.53 -0.70 5.68
CA LEU A 63 1.24 -0.40 7.08
C LEU A 63 0.69 -1.64 7.80
N ASN A 64 1.09 -1.81 9.06
CA ASN A 64 0.51 -2.77 9.99
C ASN A 64 -0.89 -2.32 10.42
N GLY A 65 -1.89 -3.17 10.23
CA GLY A 65 -3.27 -2.90 10.60
C GLY A 65 -4.19 -2.76 9.39
N ASN A 66 -5.45 -2.43 9.69
CA ASN A 66 -6.45 -2.11 8.66
C ASN A 66 -6.59 -0.60 8.52
N HIS A 67 -6.08 -0.08 7.42
CA HIS A 67 -6.15 1.33 7.03
C HIS A 67 -6.95 1.51 5.73
N ALA A 68 -7.69 0.48 5.29
CA ALA A 68 -8.30 0.46 3.96
C ALA A 68 -9.32 1.60 3.78
N GLU A 69 -10.14 1.86 4.80
CA GLU A 69 -11.15 2.94 4.75
C GLU A 69 -10.50 4.32 4.61
N GLN A 70 -9.50 4.62 5.44
CA GLN A 70 -8.79 5.89 5.43
C GLN A 70 -8.02 6.07 4.13
N LEU A 71 -7.27 5.06 3.68
CA LEU A 71 -6.50 5.15 2.44
C LEU A 71 -7.40 5.26 1.20
N ILE A 72 -8.55 4.58 1.17
CA ILE A 72 -9.51 4.70 0.07
C ILE A 72 -10.18 6.09 0.08
N SER A 73 -10.48 6.63 1.26
CA SER A 73 -10.98 8.00 1.41
C SER A 73 -9.96 9.01 0.89
N GLN A 74 -8.70 8.90 1.30
CA GLN A 74 -7.60 9.76 0.83
C GLN A 74 -7.34 9.62 -0.67
N ALA A 75 -7.34 8.40 -1.20
CA ALA A 75 -7.18 8.14 -2.63
C ALA A 75 -8.29 8.82 -3.45
N SER A 76 -9.52 8.79 -2.94
CA SER A 76 -10.68 9.37 -3.63
C SER A 76 -10.71 10.90 -3.56
N ALA A 77 -10.21 11.49 -2.47
CA ALA A 77 -10.21 12.94 -2.27
C ALA A 77 -8.99 13.64 -2.89
N CYS A 78 -7.80 13.05 -2.75
CA CYS A 78 -6.51 13.69 -3.04
C CYS A 78 -5.58 12.83 -3.90
N GLY A 79 -6.05 11.69 -4.41
CA GLY A 79 -5.24 10.77 -5.20
C GLY A 79 -4.05 10.21 -4.42
N ILE A 80 -2.97 9.91 -5.14
CA ILE A 80 -1.75 9.35 -4.55
C ILE A 80 -1.13 10.26 -3.48
N GLN A 81 -1.27 11.59 -3.63
CA GLN A 81 -0.76 12.56 -2.66
C GLN A 81 -1.37 12.33 -1.26
N GLY A 82 -2.69 12.17 -1.18
CA GLY A 82 -3.37 11.92 0.10
C GLY A 82 -2.97 10.59 0.72
N CYS A 83 -2.74 9.55 -0.09
CA CYS A 83 -2.26 8.26 0.40
C CYS A 83 -0.83 8.36 0.95
N VAL A 84 0.05 9.11 0.30
CA VAL A 84 1.42 9.36 0.76
C VAL A 84 1.41 10.13 2.08
N ASP A 85 0.58 11.18 2.18
CA ASP A 85 0.47 11.98 3.39
C ASP A 85 0.02 11.12 4.58
N TYR A 86 -1.02 10.29 4.36
CA TYR A 86 -1.47 9.33 5.35
C TYR A 86 -0.39 8.30 5.73
N PHE A 87 0.37 7.80 4.76
CA PHE A 87 1.47 6.86 5.01
C PHE A 87 2.56 7.50 5.89
N VAL A 88 2.94 8.75 5.58
CA VAL A 88 3.94 9.51 6.35
C VAL A 88 3.47 9.76 7.79
N GLU A 89 2.22 10.17 7.98
CA GLU A 89 1.63 10.36 9.32
C GLU A 89 1.61 9.06 10.15
N ASN A 90 1.53 7.91 9.48
CA ASN A 90 1.45 6.59 10.12
C ASN A 90 2.74 5.78 9.94
N ILE A 91 3.87 6.41 9.61
CA ILE A 91 5.09 5.69 9.24
C ILE A 91 5.67 4.83 10.37
N ALA A 92 5.39 5.19 11.63
CA ALA A 92 5.73 4.37 12.79
C ALA A 92 5.02 2.99 12.79
N GLN A 93 3.95 2.84 11.99
CA GLN A 93 3.23 1.58 11.76
C GLN A 93 3.68 0.88 10.48
N ALA A 94 4.70 1.38 9.78
CA ALA A 94 5.22 0.71 8.59
C ALA A 94 5.65 -0.72 8.91
N ASN A 95 5.18 -1.68 8.11
CA ASN A 95 5.56 -3.07 8.27
C ASN A 95 7.04 -3.26 7.89
N GLY A 96 7.73 -4.20 8.52
CA GLY A 96 9.14 -4.50 8.25
C GLY A 96 9.43 -4.96 6.82
N HIS A 97 8.42 -5.45 6.10
CA HIS A 97 8.47 -5.80 4.68
C HIS A 97 8.08 -4.65 3.75
N SER A 98 7.82 -3.45 4.26
CA SER A 98 7.54 -2.31 3.40
C SER A 98 8.79 -1.83 2.67
N GLU A 99 8.64 -1.54 1.38
CA GLU A 99 9.74 -1.18 0.50
C GLU A 99 10.06 0.31 0.48
N HIS A 100 9.41 1.11 1.32
CA HIS A 100 9.50 2.57 1.31
C HIS A 100 10.94 3.08 1.35
N ARG A 101 11.85 2.44 2.10
CA ARG A 101 13.26 2.86 2.17
C ARG A 101 14.02 2.63 0.85
N MET A 102 13.76 1.53 0.14
CA MET A 102 14.34 1.27 -1.19
C MET A 102 13.71 2.22 -2.22
N ALA A 103 12.39 2.35 -2.20
CA ALA A 103 11.63 3.21 -3.12
C ALA A 103 11.99 4.70 -3.00
N THR A 104 12.56 5.13 -1.86
CA THR A 104 13.04 6.51 -1.66
C THR A 104 14.55 6.68 -1.73
N GLY A 105 15.31 5.62 -2.05
CA GLY A 105 16.77 5.67 -2.15
C GLY A 105 17.49 5.85 -0.81
N LEU A 106 16.84 5.59 0.32
CA LEU A 106 17.49 5.60 1.65
C LEU A 106 18.38 4.37 1.87
N VAL A 107 18.10 3.29 1.14
CA VAL A 107 18.91 2.07 1.11
C VAL A 107 19.07 1.61 -0.35
N SER A 108 19.98 0.65 -0.58
CA SER A 108 20.25 0.12 -1.92
C SER A 108 18.99 -0.41 -2.60
N ASP A 109 18.70 0.11 -3.80
CA ASP A 109 17.56 -0.29 -4.61
C ASP A 109 17.93 -1.43 -5.56
N LEU A 110 17.82 -2.66 -5.07
CA LEU A 110 18.20 -3.87 -5.83
C LEU A 110 17.20 -4.22 -6.94
N PHE A 111 16.00 -3.62 -6.93
CA PHE A 111 14.89 -4.00 -7.81
C PHE A 111 14.42 -2.85 -8.72
N GLY A 112 15.08 -1.70 -8.69
CA GLY A 112 14.72 -0.51 -9.46
C GLY A 112 13.39 0.11 -9.02
N LEU A 113 13.05 0.02 -7.74
CA LEU A 113 11.81 0.53 -7.15
C LEU A 113 11.73 2.05 -7.16
N TYR A 114 12.87 2.75 -7.03
CA TYR A 114 12.91 4.22 -7.01
C TYR A 114 12.36 4.81 -8.31
N GLY A 115 12.69 4.22 -9.46
CA GLY A 115 12.20 4.68 -10.76
C GLY A 115 10.67 4.61 -10.86
N THR A 116 10.09 3.47 -10.47
CA THR A 116 8.62 3.31 -10.43
C THR A 116 7.97 4.26 -9.42
N ALA A 117 8.58 4.44 -8.25
CA ALA A 117 8.08 5.36 -7.25
C ALA A 117 8.11 6.81 -7.76
N LEU A 118 9.16 7.20 -8.48
CA LEU A 118 9.29 8.53 -9.06
C LEU A 118 8.23 8.78 -10.13
N GLU A 119 7.97 7.80 -10.98
CA GLU A 119 6.94 7.87 -12.03
C GLU A 119 5.53 8.02 -11.44
N VAL A 120 5.18 7.23 -10.42
CA VAL A 120 3.80 7.17 -9.90
C VAL A 120 3.49 8.28 -8.89
N MET A 121 4.39 8.55 -7.93
CA MET A 121 4.11 9.53 -6.86
C MET A 121 4.89 10.84 -7.00
N GLY A 122 5.87 10.91 -7.89
CA GLY A 122 6.69 12.10 -8.10
C GLY A 122 7.71 12.35 -7.00
N LYS A 123 8.70 13.20 -7.32
CA LYS A 123 9.84 13.48 -6.42
C LYS A 123 9.41 14.10 -5.08
N HIS A 124 8.41 14.97 -5.09
CA HIS A 124 7.91 15.60 -3.86
C HIS A 124 7.48 14.57 -2.80
N ASN A 125 6.75 13.53 -3.23
CA ASN A 125 6.27 12.48 -2.33
C ASN A 125 7.39 11.55 -1.87
N ILE A 126 8.33 11.23 -2.76
CA ILE A 126 9.57 10.53 -2.40
C ILE A 126 10.27 11.26 -1.27
N ASP A 127 10.50 12.56 -1.40
CA ASP A 127 11.25 13.35 -0.43
C ASP A 127 10.52 13.40 0.93
N LYS A 128 9.17 13.43 0.94
CA LYS A 128 8.37 13.36 2.17
C LYS A 128 8.56 12.03 2.90
N ILE A 129 8.44 10.91 2.18
CA ILE A 129 8.63 9.58 2.77
C ILE A 129 10.08 9.41 3.24
N ALA A 130 11.07 9.83 2.43
CA ALA A 130 12.48 9.76 2.77
C ALA A 130 12.79 10.50 4.08
N LYS A 131 12.25 11.72 4.23
CA LYS A 131 12.43 12.53 5.44
C LYS A 131 11.79 11.89 6.67
N ALA A 132 10.64 11.23 6.51
CA ALA A 132 9.93 10.60 7.62
C ALA A 132 10.53 9.24 8.03
N ALA A 133 11.24 8.57 7.12
CA ALA A 133 11.84 7.25 7.32
C ALA A 133 13.34 7.27 7.68
N ALA A 134 13.94 8.45 7.75
CA ALA A 134 15.34 8.67 8.13
C ALA A 134 15.51 8.69 9.66
#